data_AF-A0A3Q3FC21-F1
#
_entry.id   AF-A0A3Q3FC21-F1
#
_cell.length_a   1.000
_cell.length_b   1.000
_cell.length_c   1.000
_cell.angle_alpha   90.00
_cell.angle_beta   90.00
_cell.angle_gamma   90.00
#
_symmetry.space_group_name_H-M   'P 1'
#
loop_
_entity.id
_entity.type
_entity.pdbx_description
1 polymer ?
#
loop_
_entity_poly.entity_id
_entity_poly.type
_entity_poly.pdbx_seq_one_letter_code
_entity_poly.pdbx_strand_id
1 'polypeptide(L)'
;MQYNLAIVFSLLQLLSEGTAAPLSVEVVKMKSKVKWMTEQLVIRLNKDFQVPAGLTISPPADELDGPSSIVNTLEGYNSVISDSFNGVAQVKMEISSLAGYINQWRQGHCSELRPKPSMSGPLQELQSRKEFIHTVSMEALMRVKEFLKLLLKNLDHLETC
;
A
#
# COMPACT_ATOMS: atom_id res chain seq x y z
N MET A 1 69.46 -20.43 30.59
CA MET A 1 68.40 -21.32 30.07
C MET A 1 67.11 -20.51 29.97
N GLN A 2 66.56 -20.45 28.74
CA GLN A 2 65.16 -20.18 28.34
C GLN A 2 64.44 -18.90 28.79
N TYR A 3 64.33 -18.01 27.80
CA TYR A 3 63.37 -16.93 27.62
C TYR A 3 61.91 -17.43 27.67
N ASN A 4 60.98 -16.60 28.16
CA ASN A 4 59.61 -16.59 27.66
C ASN A 4 59.01 -15.17 27.82
N LEU A 5 59.11 -14.42 26.72
CA LEU A 5 58.32 -13.23 26.42
C LEU A 5 56.90 -13.72 26.09
N ALA A 6 55.89 -13.35 26.89
CA ALA A 6 54.49 -13.59 26.54
C ALA A 6 53.79 -12.24 26.35
N ILE A 7 53.77 -11.80 25.09
CA ILE A 7 53.02 -10.64 24.61
C ILE A 7 51.54 -11.01 24.63
N VAL A 8 50.74 -10.36 25.47
CA VAL A 8 49.27 -10.44 25.41
C VAL A 8 48.78 -9.17 24.74
N PHE A 9 48.75 -9.19 23.42
CA PHE A 9 48.01 -8.24 22.59
C PHE A 9 46.67 -8.89 22.20
N SER A 10 45.64 -8.05 22.07
CA SER A 10 44.38 -8.29 21.35
C SER A 10 43.17 -8.79 22.16
N LEU A 11 42.43 -7.83 22.74
CA LEU A 11 40.99 -7.96 23.01
C LEU A 11 40.24 -6.64 22.71
N LEU A 12 40.47 -6.01 21.55
CA LEU A 12 39.81 -4.76 21.15
C LEU A 12 39.12 -4.83 19.76
N GLN A 13 38.50 -5.97 19.38
CA GLN A 13 37.85 -6.09 18.06
C GLN A 13 36.45 -6.73 18.07
N LEU A 14 35.58 -6.36 19.01
CA LEU A 14 34.16 -6.78 18.97
C LEU A 14 33.14 -5.66 19.19
N LEU A 15 33.49 -4.42 18.82
CA LEU A 15 32.45 -3.45 18.42
C LEU A 15 32.24 -3.60 16.91
N SER A 16 31.65 -4.74 16.52
CA SER A 16 30.95 -4.81 15.25
C SER A 16 29.70 -3.97 15.41
N GLU A 17 29.85 -2.67 15.18
CA GLU A 17 28.71 -1.79 14.96
C GLU A 17 28.00 -2.34 13.73
N GLY A 18 26.90 -3.07 13.97
CA GLY A 18 25.92 -3.38 12.97
C GLY A 18 25.40 -2.05 12.42
N THR A 19 26.10 -1.55 11.41
CA THR A 19 25.70 -0.35 10.69
C THR A 19 24.50 -0.80 9.87
N ALA A 20 23.29 -0.69 10.45
CA ALA A 20 22.07 -0.79 9.67
C ALA A 20 22.21 0.25 8.56
N ALA A 21 22.33 -0.21 7.31
CA ALA A 21 22.44 0.69 6.17
C ALA A 21 21.23 1.63 6.22
N PRO A 22 21.43 2.96 6.22
CA PRO A 22 20.33 3.89 6.25
C PRO A 22 19.40 3.60 5.06
N LEU A 23 18.10 3.51 5.33
CA LEU A 23 17.08 3.38 4.28
C LEU A 23 17.37 4.41 3.19
N SER A 24 17.35 3.99 1.92
CA SER A 24 17.57 4.90 0.80
C SER A 24 16.66 6.13 0.96
N VAL A 25 17.23 7.32 0.82
CA VAL A 25 16.51 8.60 0.90
C VAL A 25 15.28 8.59 -0.02
N GLU A 26 15.37 7.88 -1.14
CA GLU A 26 14.29 7.74 -2.09
C GLU A 26 13.13 6.89 -1.56
N VAL A 27 13.40 5.80 -0.81
CA VAL A 27 12.37 4.96 -0.15
C VAL A 27 11.65 5.78 0.92
N VAL A 28 12.37 6.56 1.71
CA VAL A 28 11.77 7.42 2.75
C VAL A 28 10.87 8.49 2.11
N LYS A 29 11.32 9.11 1.02
CA LYS A 29 10.55 10.08 0.25
C LYS A 29 9.29 9.45 -0.35
N MET A 30 9.41 8.26 -0.92
CA MET A 30 8.30 7.49 -1.46
C MET A 30 7.25 7.19 -0.38
N LYS A 31 7.66 6.61 0.76
CA LYS A 31 6.73 6.30 1.86
C LYS A 31 6.02 7.54 2.38
N SER A 32 6.75 8.64 2.54
CA SER A 32 6.18 9.92 2.99
C SER A 32 5.13 10.46 2.02
N LYS A 33 5.39 10.35 0.70
CA LYS A 33 4.45 10.79 -0.33
C LYS A 33 3.21 9.89 -0.39
N VAL A 34 3.39 8.57 -0.36
CA VAL A 34 2.27 7.60 -0.31
C VAL A 34 1.42 7.82 0.93
N LYS A 35 2.05 8.00 2.10
CA LYS A 35 1.37 8.32 3.35
C LYS A 35 0.50 9.57 3.21
N TRP A 36 1.08 10.67 2.76
CA TRP A 36 0.35 11.94 2.59
C TRP A 36 -0.84 11.79 1.62
N MET A 37 -0.64 11.18 0.46
CA MET A 37 -1.73 10.96 -0.51
C MET A 37 -2.84 10.09 0.07
N THR A 38 -2.46 9.05 0.80
CA THR A 38 -3.39 8.12 1.46
C THR A 38 -4.20 8.82 2.56
N GLU A 39 -3.57 9.63 3.41
CA GLU A 39 -4.23 10.41 4.45
C GLU A 39 -5.25 11.39 3.85
N GLN A 40 -4.88 12.13 2.80
CA GLN A 40 -5.79 13.06 2.13
C GLN A 40 -7.01 12.33 1.56
N LEU A 41 -6.80 11.19 0.93
CA LEU A 41 -7.87 10.39 0.35
C LEU A 41 -8.80 9.82 1.43
N VAL A 42 -8.25 9.34 2.56
CA VAL A 42 -9.06 8.89 3.70
C VAL A 42 -9.88 10.02 4.31
N ILE A 43 -9.29 11.22 4.47
CA ILE A 43 -10.01 12.41 4.96
C ILE A 43 -11.18 12.74 4.03
N ARG A 44 -10.95 12.75 2.72
CA ARG A 44 -12.01 12.99 1.73
C ARG A 44 -13.12 11.95 1.82
N LEU A 45 -12.76 10.66 1.85
CA LEU A 45 -13.71 9.56 1.94
C LEU A 45 -14.58 9.67 3.19
N ASN A 46 -14.00 10.05 4.34
CA ASN A 46 -14.76 10.25 5.58
C ASN A 46 -15.70 11.46 5.52
N LYS A 47 -15.30 12.52 4.83
CA LYS A 47 -16.09 13.76 4.72
C LYS A 47 -17.26 13.58 3.75
N ASP A 48 -16.99 12.98 2.60
CA ASP A 48 -17.91 13.01 1.46
C ASP A 48 -18.82 11.76 1.41
N PHE A 49 -18.44 10.66 2.10
CA PHE A 49 -19.18 9.39 2.07
C PHE A 49 -19.36 8.79 3.47
N GLN A 50 -20.62 8.63 3.88
CA GLN A 50 -20.95 7.95 5.12
C GLN A 50 -21.11 6.45 4.88
N VAL A 51 -20.64 5.64 5.85
CA VAL A 51 -20.84 4.19 5.82
C VAL A 51 -22.34 3.93 6.00
N PRO A 52 -23.02 3.26 5.06
CA PRO A 52 -24.42 2.90 5.24
C PRO A 52 -24.61 2.00 6.46
N ALA A 53 -25.68 2.22 7.23
CA ALA A 53 -26.05 1.35 8.32
C ALA A 53 -26.32 -0.07 7.79
N GLY A 54 -25.74 -1.08 8.44
CA GLY A 54 -25.88 -2.50 8.04
C GLY A 54 -24.89 -2.98 6.97
N LEU A 55 -24.04 -2.10 6.42
CA LEU A 55 -22.96 -2.54 5.52
C LEU A 55 -21.82 -3.18 6.35
N THR A 56 -21.68 -4.49 6.24
CA THR A 56 -20.53 -5.24 6.78
C THR A 56 -19.45 -5.35 5.72
N ILE A 57 -18.26 -4.84 6.02
CA ILE A 57 -17.12 -4.90 5.11
C ILE A 57 -16.14 -5.94 5.65
N SER A 58 -15.88 -6.97 4.85
CA SER A 58 -14.84 -7.94 5.17
C SER A 58 -13.47 -7.23 5.24
N PRO A 59 -12.64 -7.55 6.24
CA PRO A 59 -11.33 -6.92 6.38
C PRO A 59 -10.43 -7.20 5.17
N PRO A 60 -9.60 -6.24 4.75
CA PRO A 60 -8.75 -6.37 3.55
C PRO A 60 -7.47 -7.21 3.80
N ALA A 61 -7.56 -8.26 4.62
CA ALA A 61 -6.40 -8.92 5.25
C ALA A 61 -5.36 -9.49 4.26
N ASP A 62 -5.76 -9.77 3.02
CA ASP A 62 -4.91 -10.44 2.02
C ASP A 62 -4.48 -9.51 0.86
N GLU A 63 -4.72 -8.19 0.93
CA GLU A 63 -4.54 -7.27 -0.22
C GLU A 63 -3.20 -6.51 -0.22
N LEU A 64 -2.35 -6.64 0.81
CA LEU A 64 -1.04 -5.95 0.89
C LEU A 64 0.13 -6.91 0.68
N ASP A 65 0.47 -7.17 -0.58
CA ASP A 65 1.66 -7.93 -0.99
C ASP A 65 2.45 -7.16 -2.05
N GLY A 66 3.12 -6.09 -1.60
CA GLY A 66 3.96 -5.29 -2.47
C GLY A 66 3.26 -4.21 -3.30
N PRO A 67 4.02 -3.31 -3.96
CA PRO A 67 3.49 -2.26 -4.82
C PRO A 67 2.55 -2.79 -5.93
N SER A 68 2.81 -3.98 -6.48
CA SER A 68 1.96 -4.57 -7.53
C SER A 68 0.56 -4.88 -7.00
N SER A 69 0.45 -5.56 -5.86
CA SER A 69 -0.85 -5.89 -5.26
C SER A 69 -1.61 -4.63 -4.86
N ILE A 70 -0.91 -3.63 -4.31
CA ILE A 70 -1.50 -2.35 -3.93
C ILE A 70 -2.10 -1.63 -5.14
N VAL A 71 -1.34 -1.52 -6.24
CA VAL A 71 -1.81 -0.87 -7.47
C VAL A 71 -3.03 -1.60 -8.03
N ASN A 72 -2.98 -2.93 -8.12
CA ASN A 72 -4.09 -3.71 -8.65
C ASN A 72 -5.36 -3.59 -7.82
N THR A 73 -5.23 -3.51 -6.49
CA THR A 73 -6.36 -3.31 -5.57
C THR A 73 -6.98 -1.93 -5.78
N LEU A 74 -6.18 -0.88 -5.81
CA LEU A 74 -6.64 0.49 -6.03
C LEU A 74 -7.33 0.64 -7.40
N GLU A 75 -6.69 0.20 -8.48
CA GLU A 75 -7.26 0.24 -9.84
C GLU A 75 -8.52 -0.62 -9.95
N GLY A 76 -8.50 -1.79 -9.32
CA GLY A 76 -9.60 -2.73 -9.28
C GLY A 76 -10.86 -2.09 -8.71
N TYR A 77 -10.79 -1.55 -7.49
CA TYR A 77 -11.92 -0.84 -6.90
C TYR A 77 -12.30 0.41 -7.71
N ASN A 78 -11.33 1.16 -8.22
CA ASN A 78 -11.62 2.34 -9.05
C ASN A 78 -12.42 1.98 -10.34
N SER A 79 -12.22 0.77 -10.87
CA SER A 79 -12.90 0.28 -12.08
C SER A 79 -14.36 -0.16 -11.86
N VAL A 80 -14.77 -0.40 -10.61
CA VAL A 80 -16.15 -0.77 -10.27
C VAL A 80 -16.96 0.42 -9.75
N ILE A 81 -16.28 1.49 -9.33
CA ILE A 81 -16.90 2.76 -8.99
C ILE A 81 -17.40 3.44 -10.28
N SER A 82 -18.71 3.62 -10.37
CA SER A 82 -19.34 4.25 -11.52
C SER A 82 -19.04 5.75 -11.59
N ASP A 83 -18.77 6.28 -12.79
CA ASP A 83 -18.59 7.72 -13.00
C ASP A 83 -19.86 8.53 -12.74
N SER A 84 -21.03 7.88 -12.80
CA SER A 84 -22.32 8.50 -12.47
C SER A 84 -22.60 8.58 -10.97
N PHE A 85 -21.74 8.03 -10.11
CA PHE A 85 -21.91 8.11 -8.67
C PHE A 85 -21.58 9.53 -8.16
N ASN A 86 -22.53 10.15 -7.47
CA ASN A 86 -22.44 11.56 -7.07
C ASN A 86 -21.17 11.85 -6.26
N GLY A 87 -20.46 12.92 -6.63
CA GLY A 87 -19.27 13.41 -5.92
C GLY A 87 -18.01 12.56 -6.11
N VAL A 88 -18.03 11.54 -6.97
CA VAL A 88 -16.94 10.55 -7.01
C VAL A 88 -15.75 10.91 -7.91
N ALA A 89 -15.93 11.83 -8.85
CA ALA A 89 -14.90 12.14 -9.87
C ALA A 89 -13.54 12.48 -9.23
N GLN A 90 -13.53 13.33 -8.20
CA GLN A 90 -12.31 13.71 -7.49
C GLN A 90 -11.66 12.52 -6.78
N VAL A 91 -12.46 11.67 -6.14
CA VAL A 91 -11.98 10.46 -5.46
C VAL A 91 -11.34 9.50 -6.45
N LYS A 92 -11.97 9.25 -7.61
CA LYS A 92 -11.41 8.37 -8.64
C LYS A 92 -10.07 8.88 -9.15
N MET A 93 -9.94 10.19 -9.37
CA MET A 93 -8.67 10.81 -9.78
C MET A 93 -7.59 10.67 -8.71
N GLU A 94 -7.93 10.84 -7.43
CA GLU A 94 -6.98 10.68 -6.32
C GLU A 94 -6.55 9.21 -6.15
N ILE A 95 -7.47 8.24 -6.30
CA ILE A 95 -7.14 6.80 -6.34
C ILE A 95 -6.17 6.50 -7.49
N SER A 96 -6.49 6.94 -8.71
CA SER A 96 -5.62 6.77 -9.88
C SER A 96 -4.27 7.43 -9.69
N SER A 97 -4.21 8.60 -9.07
CA SER A 97 -2.95 9.31 -8.79
C SER A 97 -2.08 8.54 -7.82
N LEU A 98 -2.67 8.00 -6.74
CA LEU A 98 -1.96 7.18 -5.76
C LEU A 98 -1.43 5.89 -6.40
N ALA A 99 -2.27 5.17 -7.13
CA ALA A 99 -1.87 3.97 -7.86
C ALA A 99 -0.77 4.27 -8.88
N GLY A 100 -0.91 5.35 -9.65
CA GLY A 100 0.09 5.80 -10.63
C GLY A 100 1.44 6.10 -9.99
N TYR A 101 1.46 6.81 -8.86
CA TYR A 101 2.69 7.11 -8.12
C TYR A 101 3.41 5.84 -7.65
N ILE A 102 2.67 4.89 -7.04
CA ILE A 102 3.22 3.62 -6.56
C ILE A 102 3.73 2.77 -7.73
N ASN A 103 2.98 2.72 -8.84
CA ASN A 103 3.38 1.97 -10.03
C ASN A 103 4.65 2.53 -10.68
N GLN A 104 4.76 3.86 -10.79
CA GLN A 104 5.96 4.52 -11.30
C GLN A 104 7.18 4.20 -10.43
N TRP A 105 7.02 4.26 -9.10
CA TRP A 105 8.09 3.87 -8.17
C TRP A 105 8.51 2.41 -8.39
N ARG A 106 7.54 1.48 -8.42
CA ARG A 106 7.76 0.05 -8.67
C ARG A 106 8.55 -0.21 -9.95
N GLN A 107 8.20 0.46 -11.06
CA GLN A 107 8.87 0.27 -12.35
C GLN A 107 10.35 0.64 -12.32
N GLY A 108 10.76 1.56 -11.45
CA GLY A 108 12.17 1.96 -11.30
C GLY A 108 12.97 1.09 -10.32
N HIS A 109 12.30 0.31 -9.45
CA HIS A 109 12.94 -0.30 -8.28
C HIS A 109 12.70 -1.80 -8.12
N CYS A 110 11.70 -2.37 -8.79
CA CYS A 110 11.45 -3.81 -8.79
C CYS A 110 11.94 -4.44 -10.08
N SER A 111 12.78 -5.48 -9.97
CA SER A 111 13.35 -6.21 -11.12
C SER A 111 12.36 -7.17 -11.79
N GLU A 112 11.26 -7.51 -11.11
CA GLU A 112 10.29 -8.51 -11.58
C GLU A 112 8.92 -7.89 -11.89
N LEU A 113 8.43 -8.17 -13.10
CA LEU A 113 7.01 -8.09 -13.41
C LEU A 113 6.32 -9.33 -12.82
N ARG A 114 5.96 -9.28 -11.52
CA ARG A 114 5.04 -10.29 -10.98
C ARG A 114 3.79 -10.35 -11.86
N PRO A 115 3.29 -11.55 -12.22
CA PRO A 115 2.00 -11.69 -12.88
C PRO A 115 0.94 -10.91 -12.12
N LYS A 116 -0.02 -10.32 -12.84
CA LYS A 116 -1.13 -9.61 -12.19
C LYS A 116 -1.81 -10.60 -11.22
N PRO A 117 -1.77 -10.37 -9.89
CA PRO A 117 -2.43 -11.24 -8.94
C PRO A 117 -3.88 -11.46 -9.35
N SER A 118 -4.38 -12.67 -9.11
CA SER A 118 -5.79 -12.96 -9.28
C SER A 118 -6.59 -11.93 -8.49
N MET A 119 -7.64 -11.41 -9.13
CA MET A 119 -8.52 -10.43 -8.51
C MET A 119 -9.02 -10.93 -7.16
N SER A 120 -9.02 -10.07 -6.13
CA SER A 120 -9.52 -10.47 -4.82
C SER A 120 -10.99 -10.88 -4.96
N GLY A 121 -11.39 -11.98 -4.30
CA GLY A 121 -12.78 -12.47 -4.31
C GLY A 121 -13.81 -11.37 -4.01
N PRO A 122 -13.55 -10.50 -3.00
CA PRO A 122 -14.42 -9.36 -2.73
C PRO A 122 -14.57 -8.42 -3.95
N LEU A 123 -13.48 -8.07 -4.64
CA LEU A 123 -13.54 -7.22 -5.83
C LEU A 123 -14.27 -7.90 -6.99
N GLN A 124 -14.07 -9.21 -7.17
CA GLN A 124 -14.77 -9.99 -8.18
C GLN A 124 -16.30 -10.01 -7.96
N GLU A 125 -16.75 -10.09 -6.70
CA GLU A 125 -18.17 -10.00 -6.32
C GLU A 125 -18.79 -8.62 -6.65
N LEU A 126 -18.00 -7.54 -6.51
CA LEU A 126 -18.45 -6.21 -6.93
C LEU A 126 -18.52 -6.09 -8.45
N GLN A 127 -17.60 -6.75 -9.16
CA GLN A 127 -17.61 -6.76 -10.62
C GLN A 127 -18.80 -7.50 -11.21
N SER A 128 -19.28 -8.58 -10.58
CA SER A 128 -20.44 -9.34 -11.05
C SER A 128 -21.77 -8.63 -10.83
N ARG A 129 -21.79 -7.53 -10.08
CA ARG A 129 -23.00 -6.77 -9.67
C ARG A 129 -22.98 -5.32 -10.16
N LYS A 130 -22.17 -4.98 -11.16
CA LYS A 130 -21.94 -3.59 -11.64
C LYS A 130 -23.22 -2.84 -12.03
N GLU A 131 -24.29 -3.56 -12.36
CA GLU A 131 -25.61 -2.99 -12.61
C GLU A 131 -26.20 -2.26 -11.40
N PHE A 132 -25.83 -2.64 -10.17
CA PHE A 132 -26.26 -1.99 -8.93
C PHE A 132 -25.35 -0.81 -8.58
N ILE A 133 -25.32 0.20 -9.47
CA ILE A 133 -24.41 1.35 -9.45
C ILE A 133 -24.20 1.95 -8.06
N HIS A 134 -25.27 2.30 -7.36
CA HIS A 134 -25.17 2.98 -6.05
C HIS A 134 -24.57 2.07 -4.98
N THR A 135 -25.04 0.82 -4.89
CA THR A 135 -24.57 -0.15 -3.90
C THR A 135 -23.12 -0.52 -4.13
N VAL A 136 -22.77 -0.87 -5.38
CA VAL A 136 -21.42 -1.26 -5.75
C VAL A 136 -20.43 -0.12 -5.57
N SER A 137 -20.79 1.10 -6.00
CA SER A 137 -19.91 2.25 -5.85
C SER A 137 -19.69 2.60 -4.38
N MET A 138 -20.74 2.57 -3.56
CA MET A 138 -20.62 2.84 -2.13
C MET A 138 -19.77 1.78 -1.42
N GLU A 139 -20.02 0.49 -1.68
CA GLU A 139 -19.23 -0.59 -1.08
C GLU A 139 -17.77 -0.53 -1.51
N ALA A 140 -17.50 -0.27 -2.79
CA ALA A 140 -16.14 -0.12 -3.30
C ALA A 140 -15.40 1.06 -2.64
N LEU A 141 -16.06 2.22 -2.46
CA LEU A 141 -15.47 3.37 -1.76
C LEU A 141 -15.14 3.05 -0.31
N MET A 142 -16.00 2.32 0.38
CA MET A 142 -15.74 1.95 1.77
C MET A 142 -14.62 0.91 1.88
N ARG A 143 -14.52 -0.03 0.93
CA ARG A 143 -13.39 -0.97 0.85
C ARG A 143 -12.08 -0.27 0.54
N VAL A 144 -12.06 0.70 -0.39
CA VAL A 144 -10.90 1.57 -0.61
C VAL A 144 -10.51 2.24 0.71
N LYS A 145 -11.47 2.80 1.45
CA LYS A 145 -11.17 3.44 2.74
C LYS A 145 -10.47 2.50 3.72
N GLU A 146 -10.97 1.28 3.89
CA GLU A 146 -10.37 0.30 4.81
C GLU A 146 -9.01 -0.20 4.31
N PHE A 147 -8.86 -0.40 3.00
CA PHE A 147 -7.58 -0.74 2.37
C PHE A 147 -6.53 0.36 2.60
N LEU A 148 -6.90 1.63 2.40
CA LEU A 148 -6.02 2.78 2.65
C LEU A 148 -5.60 2.88 4.13
N LYS A 149 -6.52 2.63 5.06
CA LYS A 149 -6.17 2.56 6.49
C LYS A 149 -5.20 1.43 6.79
N LEU A 150 -5.36 0.28 6.13
CA LEU A 150 -4.43 -0.83 6.26
C LEU A 150 -3.06 -0.46 5.69
N LEU A 151 -3.00 0.18 4.52
CA LEU A 151 -1.77 0.67 3.91
C LEU A 151 -1.01 1.64 4.82
N LEU A 152 -1.70 2.58 5.46
CA LEU A 152 -1.08 3.52 6.42
C LEU A 152 -0.39 2.84 7.60
N LYS A 153 -0.91 1.68 8.03
CA LYS A 153 -0.31 0.88 9.12
C LYS A 153 0.87 0.03 8.65
N ASN A 154 1.00 -0.18 7.34
CA ASN A 154 1.86 -1.20 6.74
C ASN A 154 2.63 -0.63 5.53
N LEU A 155 3.13 0.61 5.62
CA LEU A 155 3.86 1.26 4.53
C LEU A 155 5.16 0.53 4.13
N ASP A 156 5.67 -0.35 4.99
CA ASP A 156 6.86 -1.17 4.71
C ASP A 156 6.61 -2.17 3.57
N HIS A 157 5.35 -2.54 3.30
CA HIS A 157 5.00 -3.36 2.14
C HIS A 157 5.29 -2.66 0.80
N LEU A 158 5.55 -1.35 0.78
CA LEU A 158 5.95 -0.64 -0.44
C LEU A 158 7.38 -0.99 -0.89
N GLU A 159 8.17 -1.62 -0.03
CA GLU A 159 9.52 -2.09 -0.35
C GLU A 159 9.53 -3.53 -0.90
N THR A 160 8.45 -4.28 -0.70
CA THR A 160 8.37 -5.69 -1.09
C THR A 160 8.02 -5.81 -2.57
N CYS A 161 9.02 -6.13 -3.39
CA CYS A 161 8.81 -6.71 -4.71
C CYS A 161 8.66 -8.25 -4.59
#